data_AF-A0A8T5NXR6-F1
#
_entry.id   AF-A0A8T5NXR6-F1
#
_cell.length_a   1.000
_cell.length_b   1.000
_cell.length_c   1.000
_cell.angle_alpha   90.00
_cell.angle_beta   90.00
_cell.angle_gamma   90.00
#
_symmetry.space_group_name_H-M   'P 1'
#
loop_
_entity.id
_entity.type
_entity.pdbx_description
1 polymer ?
#
loop_
_entity_poly.entity_id
_entity_poly.type
_entity_poly.pdbx_seq_one_letter_code
_entity_poly.pdbx_strand_id
1 'polypeptide(L)'
;MSDIKESEFWLEGAKKVSNSGESEKEKYTVAVAMTIHSIIKANDALTVKFMNKRAVRHDEAPELFRQLVQFNKIPAKFSDLRLSVLAPAIQIKSKADYKGFEASKSDTERWIRSADKFLNAVKECLNE
;
A
#
# COMPACT_ATOMS: atom_id res chain seq x y z
N MET A 1 0.34 -18.15 -0.31
CA MET A 1 -0.04 -17.09 -1.27
C MET A 1 1.16 -16.15 -1.39
N SER A 2 1.54 -15.69 -2.59
CA SER A 2 2.63 -14.71 -2.72
C SER A 2 2.17 -13.34 -2.23
N ASP A 3 3.10 -12.49 -1.75
CA ASP A 3 2.77 -11.16 -1.24
C ASP A 3 2.10 -10.26 -2.31
N ILE A 4 2.44 -10.44 -3.59
CA ILE A 4 1.76 -9.75 -4.71
C ILE A 4 0.30 -10.19 -4.83
N LYS A 5 0.00 -11.49 -4.77
CA LYS A 5 -1.37 -11.99 -4.81
C LYS A 5 -2.18 -11.50 -3.61
N GLU A 6 -1.55 -11.42 -2.45
CA GLU A 6 -2.19 -10.87 -1.26
C GLU A 6 -2.46 -9.36 -1.43
N SER A 7 -1.50 -8.63 -2.00
CA SER A 7 -1.66 -7.21 -2.32
C SER A 7 -2.81 -6.95 -3.30
N GLU A 8 -2.91 -7.76 -4.37
CA GLU A 8 -4.02 -7.71 -5.33
C GLU A 8 -5.36 -8.00 -4.66
N PHE A 9 -5.42 -9.04 -3.83
CA PHE A 9 -6.61 -9.40 -3.08
C PHE A 9 -7.11 -8.23 -2.22
N TRP A 10 -6.21 -7.56 -1.49
CA TRP A 10 -6.54 -6.40 -0.68
C TRP A 10 -7.05 -5.22 -1.52
N LEU A 11 -6.41 -4.93 -2.66
CA LEU A 11 -6.82 -3.84 -3.54
C LEU A 11 -8.19 -4.09 -4.19
N GLU A 12 -8.41 -5.30 -4.69
CA GLU A 12 -9.69 -5.69 -5.29
C GLU A 12 -10.81 -5.71 -4.25
N GLY A 13 -10.51 -6.15 -3.03
CA GLY A 13 -11.43 -6.04 -1.90
C GLY A 13 -11.78 -4.58 -1.58
N ALA A 14 -10.78 -3.68 -1.55
CA ALA A 14 -11.02 -2.25 -1.33
C ALA A 14 -11.95 -1.64 -2.40
N LYS A 15 -11.71 -1.98 -3.68
CA LYS A 15 -12.57 -1.55 -4.80
C LYS A 15 -14.00 -2.06 -4.63
N LYS A 16 -14.19 -3.32 -4.26
CA LYS A 16 -15.52 -3.91 -4.03
C LYS A 16 -16.27 -3.23 -2.87
N VAL A 17 -15.61 -3.09 -1.72
CA VAL A 17 -16.19 -2.45 -0.52
C VAL A 17 -16.57 -1.00 -0.81
N SER A 18 -15.69 -0.24 -1.49
CA SER A 18 -15.97 1.16 -1.80
C SER A 18 -17.19 1.38 -2.70
N ASN A 19 -17.50 0.38 -3.54
CA ASN A 19 -18.61 0.38 -4.50
C ASN A 19 -19.84 -0.38 -4.01
N SER A 20 -19.85 -0.92 -2.78
CA SER A 20 -21.05 -1.57 -2.25
C SER A 20 -22.19 -0.56 -2.13
N GLY A 21 -23.42 -1.02 -2.41
CA GLY A 21 -24.63 -0.18 -2.36
C GLY A 21 -25.08 0.22 -0.95
N GLU A 22 -24.39 -0.27 0.08
CA GLU A 22 -24.65 0.04 1.49
C GLU A 22 -24.26 1.50 1.78
N SER A 23 -25.15 2.28 2.40
CA SER A 23 -24.96 3.73 2.58
C SER A 23 -24.14 4.11 3.82
N GLU A 24 -23.18 3.27 4.20
CA GLU A 24 -22.41 3.45 5.43
C GLU A 24 -21.08 4.14 5.15
N LYS A 25 -20.74 5.15 5.96
CA LYS A 25 -19.46 5.89 5.84
C LYS A 25 -18.28 5.00 6.22
N GLU A 26 -18.53 4.03 7.10
CA GLU A 26 -17.61 3.02 7.60
C GLU A 26 -16.94 2.25 6.45
N LYS A 27 -17.67 1.99 5.35
CA LYS A 27 -17.13 1.28 4.19
C LYS A 27 -15.93 1.99 3.57
N TYR A 28 -15.91 3.32 3.58
CA TYR A 28 -14.81 4.10 3.02
C TYR A 28 -13.57 3.97 3.88
N THR A 29 -13.73 4.00 5.20
CA THR A 29 -12.64 3.75 6.16
C THR A 29 -12.07 2.36 6.00
N VAL A 30 -12.94 1.34 5.91
CA VAL A 30 -12.53 -0.06 5.66
C VAL A 30 -11.79 -0.16 4.34
N ALA A 31 -12.31 0.42 3.27
CA ALA A 31 -11.66 0.41 1.97
C ALA A 31 -10.27 1.08 2.00
N VAL A 32 -10.11 2.22 2.70
CA VAL A 32 -8.79 2.84 2.90
C VAL A 32 -7.85 1.90 3.67
N ALA A 33 -8.30 1.26 4.75
CA ALA A 33 -7.47 0.30 5.48
C ALA A 33 -7.00 -0.84 4.56
N MET A 34 -7.89 -1.38 3.72
CA MET A 34 -7.54 -2.41 2.74
C MET A 34 -6.52 -1.92 1.71
N THR A 35 -6.63 -0.68 1.21
CA THR A 35 -5.61 -0.12 0.29
C THR A 35 -4.24 0.01 0.96
N ILE A 36 -4.18 0.32 2.25
CA ILE A 36 -2.92 0.41 2.98
C ILE A 36 -2.30 -0.99 3.15
N HIS A 37 -3.12 -2.01 3.45
CA HIS A 37 -2.64 -3.40 3.48
C HIS A 37 -2.09 -3.84 2.12
N SER A 38 -2.75 -3.48 1.02
CA SER A 38 -2.25 -3.72 -0.33
C SER A 38 -0.85 -3.10 -0.53
N ILE A 39 -0.67 -1.81 -0.22
CA ILE A 39 0.61 -1.11 -0.34
C ILE A 39 1.71 -1.79 0.48
N ILE A 40 1.42 -2.18 1.72
CA ILE A 40 2.39 -2.86 2.61
C ILE A 40 2.81 -4.21 2.01
N LYS A 41 1.86 -5.02 1.53
CA LYS A 41 2.15 -6.33 0.94
C LYS A 41 2.92 -6.21 -0.37
N ALA A 42 2.61 -5.21 -1.19
CA ALA A 42 3.40 -4.91 -2.38
C ALA A 42 4.85 -4.51 -2.02
N ASN A 43 5.04 -3.72 -0.96
CA ASN A 43 6.38 -3.38 -0.47
C ASN A 43 7.12 -4.62 0.05
N ASP A 44 6.46 -5.47 0.84
CA ASP A 44 7.03 -6.72 1.35
C ASP A 44 7.53 -7.61 0.20
N ALA A 45 6.78 -7.69 -0.90
CA ALA A 45 7.20 -8.45 -2.08
C ALA A 45 8.55 -7.97 -2.63
N LEU A 46 8.76 -6.64 -2.74
CA LEU A 46 10.03 -6.07 -3.17
C LEU A 46 11.17 -6.39 -2.18
N THR A 47 10.94 -6.14 -0.89
CA THR A 47 11.98 -6.29 0.13
C THR A 47 12.36 -7.74 0.33
N VAL A 48 11.41 -8.66 0.23
CA VAL A 48 11.68 -10.11 0.27
C VAL A 48 12.46 -10.52 -0.98
N LYS A 49 12.05 -10.09 -2.17
CA LYS A 49 12.74 -10.45 -3.43
C LYS A 49 14.18 -9.98 -3.46
N PHE A 50 14.44 -8.72 -3.12
CA PHE A 50 15.73 -8.09 -3.37
C PHE A 50 16.64 -8.01 -2.15
N MET A 51 16.09 -8.13 -0.94
CA MET A 51 16.85 -8.01 0.32
C MET A 51 16.66 -9.21 1.25
N ASN A 52 15.76 -10.15 0.93
CA ASN A 52 15.33 -11.24 1.81
C ASN A 52 14.88 -10.75 3.21
N LYS A 53 14.20 -9.60 3.24
CA LYS A 53 13.71 -8.96 4.46
C LYS A 53 12.23 -8.62 4.36
N ARG A 54 11.52 -8.74 5.48
CA ARG A 54 10.15 -8.25 5.66
C ARG A 54 10.14 -7.23 6.80
N ALA A 55 9.30 -6.21 6.68
CA ALA A 55 9.10 -5.28 7.78
C ALA A 55 8.51 -6.03 8.98
N VAL A 56 9.17 -5.99 10.15
CA VAL A 56 8.62 -6.58 11.38
C VAL A 56 7.55 -5.65 11.94
N ARG A 57 7.79 -4.35 11.80
CA ARG A 57 6.84 -3.30 12.12
C ARG A 57 6.56 -2.45 10.88
N HIS A 58 5.31 -2.03 10.71
CA HIS A 58 4.90 -1.27 9.52
C HIS A 58 5.63 0.07 9.35
N ASP A 59 6.13 0.68 10.43
CA ASP A 59 6.92 1.91 10.41
C ASP A 59 8.32 1.74 9.79
N GLU A 60 8.83 0.50 9.69
CA GLU A 60 10.08 0.18 9.02
C GLU A 60 9.95 0.17 7.49
N ALA A 61 8.73 0.01 6.95
CA ALA A 61 8.51 -0.17 5.52
C ALA A 61 9.08 0.96 4.64
N PRO A 62 8.93 2.26 4.97
CA PRO A 62 9.52 3.35 4.18
C PRO A 62 11.05 3.32 4.16
N GLU A 63 11.68 2.87 5.25
CA GLU A 63 13.12 2.75 5.36
C GLU A 63 13.67 1.57 4.54
N LEU A 64 12.98 0.43 4.57
CA LEU A 64 13.32 -0.70 3.70
C LEU A 64 13.18 -0.32 2.21
N PHE A 65 12.14 0.42 1.83
CA PHE A 65 12.01 0.93 0.46
C PHE A 65 13.15 1.89 0.09
N ARG A 66 13.56 2.76 1.02
CA ARG A 66 14.73 3.65 0.82
C ARG A 66 15.99 2.84 0.51
N GLN A 67 16.23 1.74 1.23
CA GLN A 67 17.37 0.85 0.98
C GLN A 67 17.29 0.21 -0.41
N LEU A 68 16.10 -0.23 -0.86
CA LEU A 68 15.93 -0.75 -2.22
C LEU A 68 16.33 0.27 -3.29
N VAL A 69 15.96 1.55 -3.12
CA VAL A 69 16.38 2.64 -4.01
C VAL A 69 17.89 2.84 -3.95
N GLN A 70 18.49 2.88 -2.76
CA GLN A 70 19.94 3.04 -2.60
C GLN A 70 20.75 1.89 -3.23
N PHE A 71 20.22 0.67 -3.21
CA PHE A 71 20.83 -0.50 -3.83
C PHE A 71 20.53 -0.63 -5.34
N ASN A 72 19.93 0.40 -5.95
CA ASN A 72 19.53 0.42 -7.36
C ASN A 72 18.63 -0.77 -7.75
N LYS A 73 17.81 -1.26 -6.80
CA LYS A 73 16.84 -2.35 -7.04
C LYS A 73 15.49 -1.82 -7.54
N ILE A 74 15.29 -0.51 -7.46
CA ILE A 74 14.09 0.20 -7.90
C ILE A 74 14.51 1.21 -8.97
N PRO A 75 13.88 1.21 -10.16
CA PRO A 75 14.07 2.24 -11.16
C PRO A 75 13.88 3.65 -10.59
N ALA A 76 14.71 4.60 -11.02
CA ALA A 76 14.69 5.98 -10.50
C ALA A 76 13.30 6.64 -10.61
N LYS A 77 12.53 6.32 -11.66
CA LYS A 77 11.14 6.81 -11.86
C LYS A 77 10.16 6.42 -10.73
N PHE A 78 10.49 5.41 -9.93
CA PHE A 78 9.68 4.92 -8.83
C PHE A 78 10.20 5.29 -7.45
N SER A 79 11.37 5.95 -7.39
CA SER A 79 12.00 6.33 -6.10
C SER A 79 11.10 7.22 -5.23
N ASP A 80 10.29 8.09 -5.86
CA ASP A 80 9.37 8.99 -5.17
C ASP A 80 8.20 8.28 -4.47
N LEU A 81 7.86 7.04 -4.89
CA LEU A 81 6.74 6.29 -4.31
C LEU A 81 6.87 6.08 -2.80
N ARG A 82 8.11 6.11 -2.28
CA ARG A 82 8.37 6.14 -0.84
C ARG A 82 7.65 7.29 -0.15
N LEU A 83 7.76 8.50 -0.70
CA LEU A 83 7.24 9.73 -0.11
C LEU A 83 5.80 10.01 -0.53
N SER A 84 5.45 9.72 -1.79
CA SER A 84 4.13 10.03 -2.32
C SER A 84 3.06 8.99 -2.00
N VAL A 85 3.43 7.74 -1.68
CA VAL A 85 2.47 6.67 -1.39
C VAL A 85 2.76 5.95 -0.07
N LEU A 86 3.95 5.33 0.07
CA LEU A 86 4.23 4.41 1.16
C LEU A 86 4.25 5.09 2.54
N ALA A 87 5.05 6.14 2.72
CA ALA A 87 5.13 6.85 4.01
C ALA A 87 3.78 7.44 4.44
N PRO A 88 2.99 8.11 3.57
CA PRO A 88 1.64 8.52 3.89
C PRO A 88 0.72 7.36 4.31
N ALA A 89 0.83 6.18 3.66
CA ALA A 89 -0.01 5.03 3.97
C ALA A 89 0.25 4.51 5.40
N ILE A 90 1.53 4.41 5.77
CA ILE A 90 1.94 4.01 7.13
C ILE A 90 1.47 5.02 8.18
N GLN A 91 1.56 6.32 7.87
CA GLN A 91 1.07 7.36 8.77
C GLN A 91 -0.45 7.27 8.99
N ILE A 92 -1.23 7.01 7.96
CA ILE A 92 -2.68 6.81 8.11
C ILE A 92 -2.97 5.55 8.90
N LYS A 93 -2.26 4.43 8.64
CA LYS A 93 -2.46 3.20 9.42
C LYS A 93 -2.28 3.46 10.91
N SER A 94 -1.19 4.12 11.27
CA SER A 94 -0.93 4.51 12.65
C SER A 94 -2.04 5.42 13.20
N LYS A 95 -2.53 6.41 12.45
CA LYS A 95 -3.66 7.24 12.91
C LYS A 95 -4.96 6.46 13.07
N ALA A 96 -5.25 5.53 12.17
CA ALA A 96 -6.45 4.70 12.20
C ALA A 96 -6.46 3.77 13.42
N ASP A 97 -5.31 3.16 13.73
CA ASP A 97 -5.14 2.27 14.89
C ASP A 97 -5.29 3.01 16.24
N TYR A 98 -5.06 4.34 16.29
CA TYR A 98 -5.00 5.11 17.54
C TYR A 98 -6.05 6.22 17.72
N LYS A 99 -6.75 6.69 16.67
CA LYS A 99 -7.56 7.93 16.76
C LYS A 99 -8.93 7.92 16.07
N GLY A 100 -9.42 6.77 15.59
CA GLY A 100 -10.74 6.71 14.93
C GLY A 100 -10.78 7.51 13.62
N PHE A 101 -9.96 7.10 12.65
CA PHE A 101 -9.94 7.73 11.33
C PHE A 101 -11.24 7.43 10.56
N GLU A 102 -11.93 8.48 10.10
CA GLU A 102 -13.05 8.37 9.17
C GLU A 102 -12.63 8.85 7.78
N ALA A 103 -12.81 8.01 6.76
CA ALA A 103 -12.51 8.36 5.37
C ALA A 103 -13.76 8.80 4.61
N SER A 104 -13.58 9.78 3.71
CA SER A 104 -14.58 10.12 2.71
C SER A 104 -14.46 9.25 1.45
N LYS A 105 -15.50 9.26 0.60
CA LYS A 105 -15.43 8.66 -0.75
C LYS A 105 -14.22 9.15 -1.55
N SER A 106 -13.98 10.46 -1.54
CA SER A 106 -12.83 11.06 -2.24
C SER A 106 -11.48 10.59 -1.69
N ASP A 107 -11.37 10.38 -0.37
CA ASP A 107 -10.16 9.82 0.23
C ASP A 107 -9.95 8.39 -0.22
N THR A 108 -10.99 7.56 -0.18
CA THR A 108 -10.95 6.17 -0.65
C THR A 108 -10.53 6.08 -2.11
N GLU A 109 -11.14 6.87 -3.00
CA GLU A 109 -10.78 6.87 -4.42
C GLU A 109 -9.32 7.29 -4.65
N ARG A 110 -8.83 8.29 -3.89
CA ARG A 110 -7.43 8.70 -3.93
C ARG A 110 -6.52 7.57 -3.49
N TRP A 111 -6.86 6.88 -2.41
CA TRP A 111 -6.05 5.77 -1.88
C TRP A 111 -6.05 4.54 -2.78
N ILE A 112 -7.18 4.22 -3.42
CA ILE A 112 -7.26 3.16 -4.43
C ILE A 112 -6.32 3.49 -5.59
N ARG A 113 -6.34 4.72 -6.11
CA ARG A 113 -5.41 5.14 -7.19
C ARG A 113 -3.95 5.06 -6.75
N SER A 114 -3.63 5.48 -5.53
CA SER A 114 -2.27 5.38 -4.98
C SER A 114 -1.80 3.94 -4.84
N ALA A 115 -2.66 3.05 -4.32
CA ALA A 115 -2.35 1.64 -4.17
C ALA A 115 -2.18 0.94 -5.52
N ASP A 116 -3.05 1.23 -6.49
CA ASP A 116 -2.94 0.71 -7.87
C ASP A 116 -1.62 1.16 -8.52
N LYS A 117 -1.30 2.46 -8.45
CA LYS A 117 -0.02 3.01 -8.91
C LYS A 117 1.19 2.30 -8.28
N PHE A 118 1.15 2.10 -6.97
CA PHE A 118 2.25 1.46 -6.23
C PHE A 118 2.41 -0.01 -6.60
N LEU A 119 1.31 -0.76 -6.65
CA LEU A 119 1.30 -2.17 -7.03
C LEU A 119 1.81 -2.37 -8.46
N ASN A 120 1.37 -1.55 -9.41
CA ASN A 120 1.85 -1.64 -10.80
C ASN A 120 3.35 -1.35 -10.90
N ALA A 121 3.86 -0.37 -10.15
CA ALA A 121 5.29 -0.09 -10.11
C ALA A 121 6.09 -1.26 -9.50
N VAL A 122 5.56 -1.86 -8.44
CA VAL A 122 6.15 -3.05 -7.81
C VAL A 122 6.21 -4.22 -8.79
N LYS A 123 5.10 -4.52 -9.47
CA LYS A 123 5.03 -5.55 -10.50
C LYS A 123 6.05 -5.32 -11.61
N GLU A 124 6.16 -4.09 -12.10
CA GLU A 124 7.17 -3.73 -13.10
C GLU A 124 8.60 -4.00 -12.60
N CYS A 125 8.89 -3.69 -11.33
CA CYS A 125 10.21 -3.99 -10.74
C CYS A 125 10.48 -5.50 -10.62
N LEU A 126 9.43 -6.30 -10.42
CA LEU A 126 9.52 -7.75 -10.26
C LEU A 126 9.45 -8.52 -11.59
N ASN A 127 9.08 -7.86 -12.69
CA ASN A 127 8.69 -8.45 -13.98
C ASN A 127 7.47 -9.37 -13.85
N GLU A 128 6.47 -8.94 -13.08
CA GLU A 128 5.15 -9.59 -12.93
C GLU A 128 4.01 -8.80 -13.58
#